data_AF-A0A3D4JVY6-F1
#
_entry.id   AF-A0A3D4JVY6-F1
#
_cell.length_a   1.000
_cell.length_b   1.000
_cell.length_c   1.000
_cell.angle_alpha   90.00
_cell.angle_beta   90.00
_cell.angle_gamma   90.00
#
_symmetry.space_group_name_H-M   'P 1'
#
loop_
_entity.id
_entity.type
_entity.pdbx_description
1 polymer ?
#
loop_
_entity_poly.entity_id
_entity_poly.type
_entity_poly.pdbx_seq_one_letter_code
_entity_poly.pdbx_strand_id
1 'polypeptide(L)'
;MERIKFSPVGKSLFLISWLFGTIILLAFWISKSWFFVWLGFYYVVIAVVVNMIVFCSELITFLTDVSDKKSHGNSALLILLNIPIAAFYFFIFINI
;
A
#
# COMPACT_ATOMS: atom_id res chain seq x y z
N MET A 1 -3.26 -14.85 -21.24
CA MET A 1 -3.26 -14.09 -19.97
C MET A 1 -3.23 -12.61 -20.30
N GLU A 2 -4.37 -11.94 -20.23
CA GLU A 2 -4.50 -10.49 -20.46
C GLU A 2 -3.61 -9.79 -19.43
N ARG A 3 -2.59 -9.03 -19.87
CA ARG A 3 -1.71 -8.31 -18.94
C ARG A 3 -2.55 -7.22 -18.29
N ILE A 4 -2.84 -7.40 -17.01
CA ILE A 4 -3.50 -6.40 -16.19
C ILE A 4 -2.67 -5.11 -16.27
N LYS A 5 -3.20 -4.11 -16.98
CA LYS A 5 -2.60 -2.79 -17.01
C LYS A 5 -2.93 -2.12 -15.69
N PHE A 6 -1.93 -1.47 -15.11
CA PHE A 6 -2.08 -0.65 -13.94
C PHE A 6 -1.66 0.76 -14.33
N SER A 7 -2.27 1.75 -13.70
CA SER A 7 -1.79 3.12 -13.74
C SER A 7 -0.32 3.15 -13.29
N PRO A 8 0.58 3.81 -14.05
CA PRO A 8 1.98 3.93 -13.67
C PRO A 8 2.16 4.59 -12.30
N VAL A 9 1.20 5.45 -11.91
CA VAL A 9 1.14 6.11 -10.60
C VAL A 9 0.80 5.10 -9.50
N GLY A 10 -0.30 4.36 -9.64
CA GLY A 10 -0.71 3.35 -8.66
C GLY A 10 0.34 2.24 -8.47
N LYS A 11 0.97 1.80 -9.55
CA LYS A 11 2.03 0.78 -9.50
C LYS A 11 3.28 1.28 -8.77
N SER A 12 3.73 2.52 -9.04
CA SER A 12 4.91 3.08 -8.38
C SER A 12 4.67 3.31 -6.89
N LEU A 13 3.50 3.85 -6.53
CA LEU A 13 3.12 4.08 -5.13
C LEU A 13 3.03 2.78 -4.34
N PHE A 14 2.44 1.72 -4.92
CA PHE A 14 2.41 0.40 -4.31
C PHE A 14 3.82 -0.14 -4.08
N LEU A 15 4.68 -0.11 -5.11
CA LEU A 15 6.06 -0.61 -5.02
C LEU A 15 6.87 0.15 -3.98
N ILE A 16 6.81 1.49 -3.98
CA ILE A 16 7.55 2.33 -3.03
C ILE A 16 7.08 2.06 -1.61
N SER A 17 5.77 2.01 -1.38
CA SER A 17 5.21 1.73 -0.05
C SER A 17 5.58 0.32 0.40
N TRP A 18 5.40 -0.68 -0.45
CA TRP A 18 5.76 -2.05 -0.10
C TRP A 18 7.25 -2.21 0.23
N LEU A 19 8.13 -1.57 -0.56
CA LEU A 19 9.59 -1.60 -0.33
C LEU A 19 9.97 -0.95 1.00
N PHE A 20 9.43 0.25 1.28
CA PHE A 20 9.70 0.97 2.52
C PHE A 20 9.21 0.21 3.75
N GLY A 21 7.98 -0.32 3.71
CA GLY A 21 7.44 -1.14 4.80
C GLY A 21 8.29 -2.37 5.07
N THR A 22 8.78 -3.03 4.02
CA THR A 22 9.64 -4.21 4.14
C THR A 22 11.00 -3.86 4.77
N ILE A 23 11.60 -2.74 4.38
CA ILE A 23 12.88 -2.28 4.95
C ILE A 23 12.74 -1.97 6.45
N ILE A 24 11.67 -1.28 6.85
CA ILE A 24 11.43 -0.95 8.27
C ILE A 24 11.23 -2.23 9.09
N LEU A 25 10.50 -3.21 8.55
CA LEU A 25 10.27 -4.50 9.22
C LEU A 25 11.57 -5.31 9.35
N LEU A 26 12.40 -5.36 8.30
CA LEU A 26 13.70 -6.02 8.36
C LEU A 26 14.64 -5.32 9.37
N ALA A 27 14.64 -4.00 9.40
CA ALA A 27 15.41 -3.22 10.38
C ALA A 27 14.95 -3.50 11.81
N PHE A 28 13.64 -3.61 12.04
CA PHE A 28 13.09 -4.04 13.34
C PHE A 28 13.54 -5.46 13.70
N TRP A 29 13.50 -6.41 12.76
CA TRP A 29 13.87 -7.80 13.04
C TRP A 29 15.33 -7.93 13.46
N ILE A 30 16.23 -7.18 12.81
CA ILE A 30 17.67 -7.19 13.14
C ILE A 30 17.94 -6.44 14.46
N SER A 31 17.37 -5.25 14.63
CA SER A 31 17.70 -4.38 15.76
C SER A 31 16.92 -4.71 17.04
N LYS A 32 15.72 -5.29 16.92
CA LYS A 32 14.71 -5.47 18.00
C LYS A 32 14.51 -4.25 18.90
N SER A 33 14.77 -3.05 18.37
CA SER A 33 14.70 -1.81 19.11
C SER A 33 13.28 -1.24 19.07
N TRP A 34 12.82 -0.75 20.23
CA TRP A 34 11.57 0.00 20.38
C TRP A 34 11.51 1.26 19.49
N PHE A 35 12.63 1.78 19.01
CA PHE A 35 12.63 2.89 18.06
C PHE A 35 11.98 2.51 16.72
N PHE A 36 12.32 1.33 16.17
CA PHE A 36 11.77 0.86 14.90
C PHE A 36 10.29 0.48 15.00
N VAL A 37 9.84 0.15 16.20
CA VAL A 37 8.42 -0.05 16.53
C VAL A 37 7.62 1.22 16.31
N TRP A 38 8.01 2.33 16.97
CA TRP A 38 7.30 3.60 16.81
C TRP A 38 7.39 4.12 15.38
N LEU A 39 8.55 3.99 14.75
CA LEU A 39 8.76 4.38 13.35
C LEU A 39 7.87 3.57 12.38
N GLY A 40 7.76 2.25 12.59
CA GLY A 40 6.88 1.37 11.83
C GLY A 40 5.41 1.70 12.01
N PHE A 41 4.98 2.04 13.23
CA PHE A 41 3.60 2.44 13.50
C PHE A 41 3.22 3.72 12.75
N TYR A 42 4.03 4.79 12.86
CA TYR A 42 3.77 6.04 12.13
C TYR A 42 3.80 5.83 10.61
N TYR A 43 4.73 4.99 10.13
CA TYR A 43 4.81 4.63 8.73
C TYR A 43 3.51 3.95 8.25
N VAL A 44 3.00 2.96 8.98
CA VAL A 44 1.76 2.24 8.63
C VAL A 44 0.58 3.20 8.56
N VAL A 45 0.44 4.11 9.53
CA VAL A 45 -0.65 5.12 9.53
C VAL A 45 -0.58 6.00 8.29
N ILE A 46 0.61 6.54 7.96
CA ILE A 46 0.80 7.38 6.77
C ILE A 46 0.53 6.58 5.49
N ALA A 47 1.02 5.34 5.41
CA ALA A 47 0.82 4.46 4.26
C ALA A 47 -0.67 4.20 4.04
N VAL A 48 -1.47 3.97 5.09
CA VAL A 48 -2.92 3.80 4.97
C VAL A 48 -3.58 5.06 4.40
N VAL A 49 -3.24 6.25 4.91
CA VAL A 49 -3.80 7.52 4.41
C VAL A 49 -3.44 7.76 2.94
N VAL A 50 -2.17 7.59 2.58
CA VAL A 50 -1.70 7.79 1.20
C VAL A 50 -2.35 6.79 0.25
N ASN A 51 -2.40 5.50 0.62
CA ASN A 51 -3.08 4.49 -0.19
C ASN A 51 -4.57 4.80 -0.34
N MET A 52 -5.25 5.32 0.70
CA MET A 52 -6.67 5.67 0.63
C MET A 52 -6.93 6.84 -0.35
N ILE A 53 -6.09 7.88 -0.34
CA ILE A 53 -6.20 9.01 -1.27
C ILE A 53 -6.01 8.54 -2.72
N VAL A 54 -4.97 7.75 -2.96
CA VAL A 54 -4.67 7.25 -4.31
C VAL A 54 -5.76 6.28 -4.78
N PHE A 55 -6.27 5.43 -3.89
CA PHE A 55 -7.42 4.57 -4.17
C PHE A 55 -8.64 5.40 -4.62
N CYS A 56 -9.00 6.46 -3.89
CA CYS A 56 -10.09 7.36 -4.29
C CYS A 56 -9.83 8.01 -5.66
N SER A 57 -8.60 8.44 -5.95
CA SER A 57 -8.25 9.03 -7.26
C SER A 57 -8.38 8.05 -8.42
N GLU A 58 -7.93 6.80 -8.24
CA GLU A 58 -8.07 5.74 -9.25
C GLU A 58 -9.54 5.31 -9.40
N LEU A 59 -10.31 5.27 -8.31
CA LEU A 59 -11.74 4.95 -8.33
C LEU A 59 -12.55 6.03 -9.08
N ILE A 60 -12.26 7.31 -8.85
CA ILE A 60 -12.91 8.42 -9.56
C ILE A 60 -12.56 8.36 -11.05
N THR A 61 -11.29 8.14 -11.39
CA THR A 61 -10.84 7.98 -12.79
C THR A 61 -11.53 6.79 -13.46
N PHE A 62 -11.65 5.67 -12.76
CA PHE A 62 -12.38 4.48 -13.22
C PHE A 62 -13.87 4.73 -13.47
N LEU A 63 -14.52 5.52 -12.61
CA LEU A 63 -15.94 5.83 -12.71
C LEU A 63 -16.23 6.87 -13.81
N THR A 64 -15.30 7.78 -14.07
CA THR A 64 -15.52 8.95 -14.94
C THR A 64 -15.05 8.70 -16.38
N ASP A 65 -14.01 7.89 -16.61
CA ASP A 65 -13.46 7.66 -17.95
C ASP A 65 -13.90 6.30 -18.55
N VAL A 66 -14.44 6.31 -19.77
CA VAL A 66 -14.99 5.11 -20.46
C VAL A 66 -13.91 4.38 -21.26
N SER A 67 -12.75 5.00 -21.52
CA SER A 67 -11.78 4.51 -22.49
C SER A 67 -10.73 3.53 -21.93
N ASP A 68 -10.55 3.42 -20.60
CA ASP A 68 -9.53 2.52 -20.02
C ASP A 68 -9.93 1.90 -18.65
N LYS A 69 -11.24 1.68 -18.46
CA LYS A 69 -11.84 1.18 -17.20
C LYS A 69 -11.10 -0.01 -16.57
N LYS A 70 -10.77 -1.05 -17.32
CA LYS A 70 -10.11 -2.25 -16.75
C LYS A 70 -8.77 -1.96 -16.04
N SER A 71 -8.01 -0.95 -16.48
CA SER A 71 -6.67 -0.65 -15.97
C SER A 71 -6.71 0.08 -14.61
N HIS A 72 -7.61 1.06 -14.50
CA HIS A 72 -7.81 1.84 -13.29
C HIS A 72 -8.49 1.03 -12.18
N GLY A 73 -9.48 0.19 -12.52
CA GLY A 73 -10.14 -0.69 -11.57
C GLY A 73 -9.20 -1.71 -10.93
N ASN A 74 -8.27 -2.27 -11.71
CA ASN A 74 -7.26 -3.17 -11.18
C ASN A 74 -6.23 -2.45 -10.30
N SER A 75 -5.87 -1.21 -10.62
CA SER A 75 -4.99 -0.39 -9.75
C SER A 75 -5.65 -0.08 -8.41
N ALA A 76 -6.95 0.23 -8.42
CA ALA A 76 -7.72 0.41 -7.20
C ALA A 76 -7.73 -0.87 -6.36
N LEU A 77 -7.99 -2.05 -6.95
CA LEU A 77 -7.91 -3.34 -6.23
C LEU A 77 -6.52 -3.63 -5.65
N LEU A 78 -5.46 -3.29 -6.39
CA LEU A 78 -4.07 -3.53 -5.96
C LEU A 78 -3.68 -2.62 -4.80
N ILE A 79 -4.13 -1.36 -4.81
CA ILE A 79 -3.96 -0.43 -3.69
C ILE A 79 -4.83 -0.84 -2.50
N LEU A 80 -6.04 -1.35 -2.74
CA LEU A 80 -6.91 -1.87 -1.69
C LEU A 80 -6.25 -3.02 -0.93
N LEU A 81 -5.45 -3.85 -1.61
CA LEU A 81 -4.67 -4.92 -1.00
C LEU A 81 -3.59 -4.40 -0.04
N ASN A 82 -3.15 -3.14 -0.17
CA ASN A 82 -2.17 -2.53 0.73
C ASN A 82 -2.77 -2.30 2.14
N ILE A 83 -4.09 -2.12 2.25
CA ILE A 83 -4.80 -1.94 3.53
C ILE A 83 -4.79 -3.21 4.41
N PRO A 84 -5.18 -4.41 3.94
CA PRO A 84 -5.08 -5.64 4.72
C PRO A 84 -3.63 -6.06 5.00
N ILE A 85 -2.68 -5.75 4.11
CA ILE A 85 -1.24 -5.97 4.38
C ILE A 85 -0.77 -5.10 5.54
N ALA A 86 -1.13 -3.82 5.54
CA ALA A 86 -0.86 -2.91 6.65
C ALA A 86 -1.52 -3.37 7.96
N ALA A 87 -2.77 -3.83 7.91
CA ALA A 87 -3.46 -4.42 9.05
C ALA A 87 -2.77 -5.69 9.57
N PHE A 88 -2.23 -6.52 8.67
CA PHE A 88 -1.48 -7.72 9.02
C PHE A 88 -0.16 -7.38 9.73
N TYR A 89 0.58 -6.37 9.26
CA TYR A 89 1.75 -5.86 9.97
C TYR A 89 1.39 -5.34 11.37
N PHE A 90 0.28 -4.64 11.50
CA PHE A 90 -0.22 -4.18 12.80
C PHE A 90 -0.62 -5.33 13.72
N PHE A 91 -1.22 -6.40 13.19
CA PHE A 91 -1.58 -7.59 13.95
C PHE A 91 -0.36 -8.37 14.44
N ILE A 92 0.64 -8.57 13.59
CA ILE A 92 1.94 -9.15 14.00
C ILE A 92 2.56 -8.30 15.10
N PHE A 93 2.48 -6.98 14.95
CA PHE A 93 3.03 -6.04 15.91
C PHE A 93 2.34 -6.12 17.30
N ILE A 94 1.01 -6.24 17.37
CA ILE A 94 0.27 -6.39 18.64
C ILE A 94 0.51 -7.75 19.32
N ASN A 95 0.83 -8.79 18.54
CA ASN A 95 1.05 -10.16 19.05
C ASN A 95 2.51 -10.48 19.38
N ILE A 96 3.42 -9.51 19.24
CA ILE A 96 4.84 -9.59 19.66
C ILE A 96 5.00 -8.96 21.04
#